data_AF-W1WM68-F1
#
_entry.id   AF-W1WM68-F1
#
_cell.length_a   1.000
_cell.length_b   1.000
_cell.length_c   1.000
_cell.angle_alpha   90.00
_cell.angle_beta   90.00
_cell.angle_gamma   90.00
#
_symmetry.space_group_name_H-M   'P 1'
#
loop_
_entity.id
_entity.type
_entity.pdbx_description
1 polymer ?
#
loop_
_entity_poly.entity_id
_entity_poly.type
_entity_poly.pdbx_seq_one_letter_code
_entity_poly.pdbx_strand_id
1 'polypeptide(L)'
;MNDLVKYMEYMQKETKEYTLKLRNDGRYETNDASHYFTSGSRIEVNINDIGWCTGRVECRHEDNRAIYYFLNNEADNVDLSEGMRIRLRV
;
A
#
# COMPACT_ATOMS: atom_id res chain seq x y z
N MET A 1 -22.77 6.01 -12.60
CA MET A 1 -22.74 5.86 -11.14
C MET A 1 -21.39 6.38 -10.66
N ASN A 2 -21.39 7.47 -9.89
CA ASN A 2 -20.30 8.46 -9.79
C ASN A 2 -19.06 7.92 -9.05
N ASP A 3 -17.87 8.01 -9.64
CA ASP A 3 -16.60 7.53 -9.04
C ASP A 3 -16.32 8.17 -7.68
N LEU A 4 -16.81 9.40 -7.47
CA LEU A 4 -16.76 10.08 -6.19
C LEU A 4 -17.52 9.34 -5.09
N VAL A 5 -18.68 8.75 -5.40
CA VAL A 5 -19.50 8.02 -4.41
C VAL A 5 -18.76 6.76 -3.97
N LYS A 6 -18.19 5.99 -4.91
CA LYS A 6 -17.38 4.80 -4.60
C LYS A 6 -16.15 5.15 -3.77
N TYR A 7 -15.51 6.29 -4.06
CA TYR A 7 -14.38 6.79 -3.29
C TYR A 7 -14.81 7.14 -1.86
N MET A 8 -15.92 7.86 -1.68
CA MET A 8 -16.45 8.19 -0.36
C MET A 8 -16.85 6.95 0.45
N GLU A 9 -17.53 5.99 -0.16
CA GLU A 9 -17.87 4.70 0.47
C GLU A 9 -16.60 3.95 0.93
N TYR A 10 -15.56 3.95 0.09
CA TYR A 10 -14.27 3.37 0.45
C TYR A 10 -13.64 4.08 1.65
N MET A 11 -13.64 5.42 1.67
CA MET A 11 -13.04 6.21 2.75
C MET A 11 -13.78 6.13 4.09
N GLN A 12 -15.02 5.64 4.11
CA GLN A 12 -15.79 5.42 5.34
C GLN A 12 -15.50 4.08 6.02
N LYS A 13 -14.81 3.17 5.35
CA LYS A 13 -14.43 1.87 5.91
C LYS A 13 -13.48 2.02 7.10
N GLU A 14 -13.64 1.13 8.07
CA GLU A 14 -12.72 1.00 9.20
C GLU A 14 -11.32 0.64 8.72
N THR A 15 -10.31 1.11 9.44
CA THR A 15 -8.91 0.83 9.12
C THR A 15 -8.29 -0.10 10.15
N LYS A 16 -7.51 -1.08 9.69
CA LYS A 16 -6.64 -1.89 10.54
C LYS A 16 -5.18 -1.67 10.16
N GLU A 17 -4.34 -1.42 11.15
CA GLU A 17 -2.91 -1.16 10.99
C GLU A 17 -2.09 -2.47 10.95
N TYR A 18 -1.02 -2.46 10.16
CA TYR A 18 -0.06 -3.55 10.02
C TYR A 18 1.33 -2.97 9.73
N THR A 19 2.33 -3.85 9.67
CA THR A 19 3.60 -3.56 9.01
C THR A 19 3.78 -4.44 7.79
N LEU A 20 4.52 -3.96 6.79
CA LEU A 20 4.91 -4.77 5.64
C LEU A 20 5.94 -5.82 6.05
N LYS A 21 5.76 -7.03 5.51
CA LYS A 21 6.70 -8.14 5.60
C LYS A 21 7.07 -8.59 4.19
N LEU A 22 8.36 -8.76 3.93
CA LEU A 22 8.84 -9.23 2.64
C LEU A 22 8.80 -10.76 2.62
N ARG A 23 8.18 -11.33 1.60
CA ARG A 23 8.13 -12.77 1.38
C ARG A 23 9.36 -13.24 0.61
N ASN A 24 9.62 -14.55 0.69
CA ASN A 24 10.71 -15.20 -0.04
C ASN A 24 10.59 -15.12 -1.58
N ASP A 25 9.40 -14.82 -2.11
CA ASP A 25 9.15 -14.61 -3.54
C ASP A 25 9.25 -13.13 -3.97
N GLY A 26 9.76 -12.27 -3.08
CA GLY A 26 9.99 -10.84 -3.37
C GLY A 26 8.73 -9.97 -3.31
N ARG A 27 7.59 -10.52 -2.87
CA ARG A 27 6.33 -9.79 -2.71
C ARG A 27 6.11 -9.38 -1.26
N TYR A 28 5.25 -8.38 -1.05
CA TYR A 28 4.88 -7.93 0.29
C TYR A 28 3.59 -8.56 0.79
N GLU A 29 3.51 -8.77 2.09
CA GLU A 29 2.32 -9.16 2.84
C GLU A 29 2.20 -8.34 4.13
N THR A 30 1.06 -8.41 4.82
CA THR A 30 0.95 -7.92 6.20
C THR A 30 1.76 -8.82 7.13
N ASN A 31 2.27 -8.27 8.23
CA ASN A 31 3.04 -9.01 9.22
C ASN A 31 2.30 -10.21 9.85
N ASP A 32 0.96 -10.21 9.84
CA ASP A 32 0.12 -11.33 10.27
C ASP A 32 -0.31 -12.28 9.12
N ALA A 33 0.21 -12.06 7.90
CA ALA A 33 -0.12 -12.78 6.68
C ALA A 33 -1.62 -12.81 6.31
N SER A 34 -2.43 -11.88 6.85
CA SER A 34 -3.85 -11.77 6.52
C SER A 34 -4.12 -11.16 5.15
N HIS A 35 -3.16 -10.42 4.58
CA HIS A 35 -3.29 -9.82 3.26
C HIS A 35 -1.99 -9.89 2.44
N TYR A 36 -2.14 -10.20 1.16
CA TYR A 36 -1.06 -10.28 0.17
C TYR A 36 -1.19 -9.16 -0.85
N PHE A 37 -0.09 -8.48 -1.15
CA PHE A 37 -0.11 -7.35 -2.07
C PHE A 37 0.25 -7.76 -3.51
N THR A 38 -0.51 -7.21 -4.45
CA THR A 38 -0.22 -7.25 -5.88
C THR A 38 -0.32 -5.84 -6.47
N SER A 39 0.20 -5.62 -7.67
CA SER A 39 -0.02 -4.35 -8.38
C SER A 39 -1.52 -4.04 -8.46
N GLY A 40 -1.88 -2.79 -8.15
CA GLY A 40 -3.27 -2.34 -8.04
C GLY A 40 -3.91 -2.52 -6.66
N SER A 41 -3.30 -3.25 -5.72
CA SER A 41 -3.81 -3.37 -4.34
C SER A 41 -3.84 -2.00 -3.67
N ARG A 42 -5.02 -1.59 -3.17
CA ARG A 42 -5.15 -0.37 -2.38
C ARG A 42 -4.45 -0.53 -1.05
N ILE A 43 -3.72 0.51 -0.66
CA ILE A 43 -2.96 0.53 0.59
C ILE A 43 -2.87 1.97 1.08
N GLU A 44 -2.74 2.14 2.38
CA GLU A 44 -2.36 3.42 2.96
C GLU A 44 -1.05 3.26 3.71
N VAL A 45 -0.13 4.20 3.50
CA VAL A 45 1.23 4.15 4.04
C VAL A 45 1.42 5.33 4.99
N ASN A 46 2.04 5.09 6.14
CA ASN A 46 2.45 6.18 7.03
C ASN A 46 3.77 6.75 6.51
N ILE A 47 3.72 7.95 5.94
CA ILE A 47 4.91 8.68 5.49
C ILE A 47 5.27 9.69 6.57
N ASN A 48 6.54 9.66 7.00
CA ASN A 48 7.06 10.61 7.97
C ASN A 48 6.74 12.05 7.55
N ASP A 49 6.41 12.90 8.53
CA ASP A 49 6.08 14.32 8.34
C ASP A 49 4.80 14.63 7.55
N ILE A 50 4.16 13.64 6.91
CA ILE A 50 2.88 13.79 6.18
C ILE A 50 1.74 13.09 6.92
N GLY A 51 1.99 11.90 7.46
CA GLY A 51 0.98 11.05 8.08
C GLY A 51 0.50 9.94 7.15
N TRP A 52 -0.77 9.56 7.25
CA TRP A 52 -1.34 8.48 6.45
C TRP A 52 -1.76 8.95 5.06
N CYS A 53 -1.09 8.44 4.03
CA CYS A 53 -1.38 8.72 2.62
C CYS A 53 -2.13 7.56 1.97
N THR A 54 -3.00 7.85 1.01
CA THR A 54 -3.73 6.85 0.24
C THR A 54 -3.07 6.57 -1.10
N GLY A 55 -3.20 5.34 -1.58
CA GLY A 55 -2.65 4.99 -2.88
C GLY A 55 -2.80 3.52 -3.18
N ARG A 56 -1.86 3.01 -3.97
CA ARG A 56 -1.84 1.60 -4.35
C ARG A 56 -0.43 1.07 -4.50
N VAL A 57 -0.30 -0.23 -4.35
CA VAL A 57 0.94 -0.95 -4.66
C VAL A 57 1.10 -1.01 -6.17
N GLU A 58 2.30 -0.69 -6.64
CA GLU A 58 2.71 -0.86 -8.03
C GLU A 58 4.09 -1.53 -8.07
N CYS A 59 4.48 -1.95 -9.27
CA CYS A 59 5.77 -2.60 -9.51
C CYS A 59 6.44 -1.96 -10.71
N ARG A 60 7.76 -1.75 -10.62
CA ARG A 60 8.62 -1.43 -11.76
C ARG A 60 9.73 -2.48 -11.88
N HIS A 61 10.36 -2.54 -13.05
CA HIS A 61 11.51 -3.39 -13.28
C HIS A 61 12.77 -2.53 -13.38
N GLU A 62 13.78 -2.87 -12.59
CA GLU A 62 15.08 -2.18 -12.53
C GLU A 62 16.16 -3.24 -12.31
N ASP A 63 17.24 -3.22 -13.12
CA ASP A 63 18.33 -4.19 -13.07
C ASP A 63 17.90 -5.67 -12.99
N ASN A 64 16.93 -6.06 -13.83
CA ASN A 64 16.31 -7.39 -13.85
C ASN A 64 15.65 -7.83 -12.52
N ARG A 65 15.27 -6.87 -11.67
CA ARG A 65 14.55 -7.10 -10.41
C ARG A 65 13.23 -6.35 -10.41
N ALA A 66 12.22 -6.94 -9.78
CA ALA A 66 10.95 -6.30 -9.50
C ALA A 66 11.10 -5.44 -8.23
N ILE A 67 10.83 -4.14 -8.33
CA ILE A 67 10.76 -3.23 -7.19
C ILE A 67 9.32 -2.81 -7.00
N TYR A 68 8.77 -3.16 -5.85
CA TYR A 68 7.44 -2.75 -5.43
C TYR A 68 7.50 -1.38 -4.76
N TYR A 69 6.57 -0.50 -5.14
CA TYR A 69 6.49 0.85 -4.60
C TYR A 69 5.05 1.25 -4.33
N PHE A 70 4.88 2.16 -3.39
CA PHE A 70 3.64 2.86 -3.11
C PHE A 70 3.48 4.00 -4.12
N LEU A 71 2.51 3.85 -5.02
CA LEU A 71 2.06 4.95 -5.85
C LEU A 71 1.11 5.81 -5.03
N ASN A 72 1.62 6.95 -4.59
CA ASN A 72 0.98 7.85 -3.64
C ASN A 72 0.05 8.82 -4.37
N ASN A 73 -1.15 9.04 -3.83
CA ASN A 73 -2.11 9.98 -4.41
C ASN A 73 -1.88 11.43 -3.95
N GLU A 74 -1.21 11.63 -2.80
CA GLU A 74 -1.06 12.94 -2.16
C GLU A 74 0.37 13.50 -2.20
N ALA A 75 1.39 12.68 -2.45
CA ALA A 75 2.79 13.10 -2.49
C ALA A 75 3.64 12.21 -3.41
N ASP A 76 4.96 12.23 -3.22
CA ASP A 76 5.88 11.41 -3.98
C ASP A 76 5.69 9.90 -3.72
N ASN A 77 6.03 9.12 -4.74
CA ASN A 77 6.03 7.67 -4.67
C ASN A 77 7.19 7.19 -3.78
N VAL A 78 6.96 6.11 -3.05
CA VAL A 78 7.94 5.57 -2.10
C VAL A 78 8.13 4.08 -2.32
N ASP A 79 9.38 3.62 -2.39
CA ASP A 79 9.66 2.19 -2.47
C ASP A 79 9.20 1.47 -1.21
N LEU A 80 8.50 0.36 -1.39
CA LEU A 80 8.06 -0.45 -0.27
C LEU A 80 9.28 -1.14 0.34
N SER A 81 9.34 -1.11 1.67
CA SER A 81 10.37 -1.77 2.46
C SER A 81 9.74 -2.54 3.63
N GLU A 82 10.45 -3.58 4.07
CA GLU A 82 10.05 -4.36 5.24
C GLU A 82 9.97 -3.46 6.49
N GLY A 83 8.92 -3.65 7.29
CA GLY A 83 8.67 -2.88 8.51
C GLY A 83 7.89 -1.57 8.30
N MET A 84 7.65 -1.12 7.06
CA MET A 84 6.83 0.09 6.82
C MET A 84 5.44 -0.08 7.43
N ARG A 85 4.98 0.97 8.13
CA ARG A 85 3.64 1.00 8.71
C ARG A 85 2.61 1.27 7.63
N ILE A 86 1.62 0.40 7.58
CA ILE A 86 0.53 0.46 6.62
C ILE A 86 -0.81 0.34 7.34
N ARG A 87 -1.89 0.75 6.68
CA ARG A 87 -3.25 0.38 7.09
C ARG A 87 -4.08 -0.02 5.90
N LEU A 88 -5.00 -0.95 6.15
CA LEU A 88 -5.95 -1.45 5.16
C LEU A 88 -7.36 -1.11 5.60
N ARG A 89 -8.20 -0.76 4.63
CA ARG A 89 -9.63 -0.54 4.84
C ARG A 89 -10.39 -1.84 4.69
N VAL A 90 -11.13 -2.23 5.73
CA VAL A 90 -11.96 -3.46 5.77
C VAL A 90 -13.41 -3.15 5.43
#